data_AF-A0A815X906-F1
#
_entry.id   AF-A0A815X906-F1
#
_cell.length_a   1.000
_cell.length_b   1.000
_cell.length_c   1.000
_cell.angle_alpha   90.00
_cell.angle_beta   90.00
_cell.angle_gamma   90.00
#
_symmetry.space_group_name_H-M   'P 1'
#
loop_
_entity.id
_entity.type
_entity.pdbx_description
1 polymer ?
#
loop_
_entity_poly.entity_id
_entity_poly.type
_entity_poly.pdbx_seq_one_letter_code
_entity_poly.pdbx_strand_id
1 'polypeptide(L)'
;MTTCHNQSSSQQSITHYNRGKCLSCASPLPAESTLSHTMPCQFHHKFCVNCIHSLMAEHIKLKTAPCCYVNVCDHQLSKYDVSCLPLEPDMIAHLLELVTTEECPQCPQCLFYNKFETLRKFEGHVTYCRPDDMVPCEYCCCLYRSRQLDEHSRYCRNISEQQRQQAFIDFIVSRLKYPFTPAQVRHYIERINRNRQALDLHKIVDDLANFGSTFPYKIPTFECGVCLESHPYQDIFVFGCKDSHKLCYGCFEESCTTKMNSGEILKCALCDYQLEHGEINQLRVTREQKKKFHEHQIEKTFSNFINNARGIIKCPNRDCKWVVEARHPNAQFRVVCHACANEFCSICSQQYHYRTTCQEVTQITQQWFVWCTTERGKYWRVRAQQDASYRAQLDNYERQKAANNQQNEELRRSYNALKADEEFKAQNCRLCPHCKRVVQHMGGCSSMICGKNYHGGDQQSGCGQAFDWDKAQRYVPIISAGPEQNKNDLSRIENKHKVVHRGIRCNGCHKDVEGIRFDCIHCRSLTYCEKCEQRCTLAHSEELRKQNKQQHVFRLITTPEGYRSKRQ
;
A
#
# COMPACT_ATOMS: atom_id res chain seq x y z
N MET A 1 66.45 -32.67 29.75
CA MET A 1 66.24 -32.75 28.29
C MET A 1 65.35 -31.56 27.92
N THR A 2 65.95 -30.37 27.76
CA THR A 2 66.41 -29.75 26.49
C THR A 2 65.25 -29.39 25.54
N THR A 3 65.03 -28.17 25.08
CA THR A 3 65.58 -26.82 25.34
C THR A 3 64.73 -25.83 24.52
N CYS A 4 64.57 -24.61 25.03
CA CYS A 4 64.11 -23.44 24.28
C CYS A 4 65.08 -23.05 23.15
N HIS A 5 64.54 -22.67 21.99
CA HIS A 5 65.12 -21.74 21.01
C HIS A 5 63.98 -20.79 20.64
N ASN A 6 63.93 -19.53 21.07
CA ASN A 6 64.85 -18.41 20.86
C ASN A 6 65.13 -18.15 19.38
N GLN A 7 64.26 -17.35 18.75
CA GLN A 7 64.63 -16.52 17.61
C GLN A 7 64.15 -15.09 17.88
N SER A 8 65.10 -14.34 18.42
CA SER A 8 65.24 -12.90 18.34
C SER A 8 65.17 -12.42 16.88
N SER A 9 64.16 -11.62 16.54
CA SER A 9 64.22 -10.74 15.38
C SER A 9 64.67 -9.35 15.84
N SER A 10 65.94 -9.10 15.58
CA SER A 10 66.57 -7.79 15.62
C SER A 10 65.80 -6.82 14.72
N GLN A 11 64.97 -5.95 15.32
CA GLN A 11 64.65 -4.65 14.74
C GLN A 11 65.91 -3.79 14.80
N GLN A 12 66.86 -4.08 13.91
CA GLN A 12 67.86 -3.10 13.54
C GLN A 12 67.15 -2.05 12.68
N SER A 13 67.26 -0.81 13.12
CA SER A 13 66.87 0.42 12.44
C SER A 13 67.18 0.41 10.93
N ILE A 14 66.16 0.10 10.12
CA ILE A 14 66.14 0.35 8.67
C ILE A 14 65.79 1.82 8.46
N THR A 15 66.66 2.72 8.89
CA THR A 15 66.51 4.16 8.66
C THR A 15 67.83 4.70 8.20
N HIS A 16 68.22 4.36 6.96
CA HIS A 16 69.07 5.14 6.05
C HIS A 16 69.35 4.32 4.77
N TYR A 17 68.31 3.90 4.04
CA TYR A 17 68.54 3.45 2.67
C TYR A 17 68.94 4.65 1.80
N ASN A 18 70.10 4.52 1.16
CA ASN A 18 70.81 5.53 0.39
C ASN A 18 69.89 6.41 -0.46
N ARG A 19 69.76 7.70 -0.08
CA ARG A 19 69.15 8.72 -0.94
C ARG A 19 69.91 8.75 -2.27
N GLY A 20 69.29 8.28 -3.35
CA GLY A 20 69.86 8.29 -4.69
C GLY A 20 70.47 6.97 -5.19
N LYS A 21 70.09 5.80 -4.65
CA LYS A 21 70.44 4.49 -5.24
C LYS A 21 69.20 3.65 -5.54
N CYS A 22 69.31 2.76 -6.53
CA CYS A 22 68.28 1.77 -6.85
C CYS A 22 68.14 0.79 -5.68
N LEU A 23 66.92 0.53 -5.22
CA LEU A 23 66.69 -0.36 -4.08
C LEU A 23 67.15 -1.80 -4.37
N SER A 24 66.98 -2.28 -5.60
CA SER A 24 67.28 -3.66 -5.98
C SER A 24 68.78 -3.89 -6.28
N CYS A 25 69.40 -3.07 -7.13
CA CYS A 25 70.79 -3.28 -7.55
C CYS A 25 71.83 -2.37 -6.87
N ALA A 26 71.39 -1.45 -5.99
CA ALA A 26 72.23 -0.44 -5.33
C ALA A 26 73.01 0.52 -6.27
N SER A 27 72.75 0.52 -7.57
CA SER A 27 73.36 1.47 -8.51
C SER A 27 72.96 2.91 -8.21
N PRO A 28 73.86 3.90 -8.36
CA PRO A 28 73.52 5.32 -8.27
C PRO A 28 72.42 5.68 -9.27
N LEU A 29 71.39 6.38 -8.81
CA LEU A 29 70.34 6.94 -9.64
C LEU A 29 70.71 8.40 -9.93
N PRO A 30 70.80 8.82 -11.21
CA PRO A 30 71.06 10.22 -11.54
C PRO A 30 69.95 11.10 -10.97
N ALA A 31 70.31 12.29 -10.47
CA ALA A 31 69.36 13.18 -9.79
C ALA A 31 68.19 13.63 -10.68
N GLU A 32 68.35 13.61 -12.01
CA GLU A 32 67.38 14.14 -12.98
C GLU A 32 67.24 13.28 -14.27
N SER A 33 67.53 11.97 -14.24
CA SER A 33 67.39 11.14 -15.46
C SER A 33 66.06 10.39 -15.55
N THR A 34 65.60 10.23 -16.80
CA THR A 34 64.50 9.35 -17.25
C THR A 34 64.72 7.86 -16.94
N LEU A 35 65.83 7.49 -16.28
CA LEU A 35 66.25 6.11 -16.06
C LEU A 35 65.89 5.57 -14.66
N SER A 36 65.18 6.36 -13.85
CA SER A 36 64.72 5.95 -12.52
C SER A 36 63.22 6.22 -12.34
N HIS A 37 62.55 5.36 -11.58
CA HIS A 37 61.13 5.50 -11.26
C HIS A 37 60.90 5.22 -9.78
N THR A 38 59.97 5.97 -9.19
CA THR A 38 59.63 5.90 -7.78
C THR A 38 58.35 5.10 -7.62
N MET A 39 58.40 3.98 -6.91
CA MET A 39 57.23 3.15 -6.67
C MET A 39 56.21 3.89 -5.79
N PRO A 40 54.91 3.76 -6.09
CA PRO A 40 53.82 4.41 -5.35
C PRO A 40 53.50 3.69 -4.03
N CYS A 41 54.52 3.34 -3.25
CA CYS A 41 54.35 2.77 -1.90
C CYS A 41 54.59 3.84 -0.82
N GLN A 42 54.17 3.55 0.41
CA GLN A 42 54.32 4.46 1.56
C GLN A 42 55.77 4.88 1.89
N PHE A 43 56.75 4.16 1.36
CA PHE A 43 58.18 4.42 1.56
C PHE A 43 58.87 5.05 0.34
N HIS A 44 58.13 5.31 -0.75
CA HIS A 44 58.63 5.92 -1.99
C HIS A 44 59.93 5.27 -2.52
N HIS A 45 59.96 3.94 -2.56
CA HIS A 45 61.14 3.19 -2.99
C HIS A 45 61.50 3.50 -4.46
N LYS A 46 62.79 3.78 -4.74
CA LYS A 46 63.27 4.10 -6.09
C LYS A 46 63.97 2.92 -6.75
N PHE A 47 63.70 2.71 -8.03
CA PHE A 47 64.31 1.66 -8.83
C PHE A 47 64.80 2.23 -10.16
N CYS A 48 65.84 1.63 -10.73
CA CYS A 48 66.13 1.83 -12.15
C CYS A 48 65.13 1.04 -13.01
N VAL A 49 64.89 1.48 -14.24
CA VAL A 49 63.91 0.87 -15.15
C VAL A 49 64.15 -0.65 -15.31
N ASN A 50 65.41 -1.07 -15.47
CA ASN A 50 65.77 -2.48 -15.61
C ASN A 50 65.37 -3.31 -14.37
N CYS A 51 65.56 -2.77 -13.16
CA CYS A 51 65.18 -3.48 -11.95
C CYS A 51 63.66 -3.57 -11.77
N ILE A 52 62.89 -2.55 -12.18
CA ILE A 52 61.42 -2.63 -12.20
C ILE A 52 60.98 -3.70 -13.19
N HIS A 53 61.58 -3.70 -14.39
CA HIS A 53 61.27 -4.69 -15.41
C HIS A 53 61.55 -6.12 -14.94
N SER A 54 62.70 -6.36 -14.31
CA SER A 54 63.02 -7.68 -13.74
C SER A 54 62.07 -8.08 -12.61
N LEU A 55 61.78 -7.16 -11.69
CA LEU A 55 60.89 -7.42 -10.56
C LEU A 55 59.46 -7.75 -11.02
N MET A 56 58.94 -7.01 -11.99
CA MET A 56 57.59 -7.22 -12.49
C MET A 56 57.49 -8.47 -13.35
N ALA A 57 58.53 -8.78 -14.14
CA ALA A 57 58.63 -10.06 -14.84
C ALA A 57 58.63 -11.25 -13.87
N GLU A 58 59.24 -11.11 -12.70
CA GLU A 58 59.22 -12.14 -11.64
C GLU A 58 57.79 -12.35 -11.10
N HIS A 59 57.04 -11.28 -10.84
CA HIS A 59 55.63 -11.38 -10.45
C HIS A 59 54.76 -12.07 -11.51
N ILE A 60 54.93 -11.72 -12.79
CA ILE A 60 54.24 -12.41 -13.90
C ILE A 60 54.58 -13.90 -13.91
N LYS A 61 55.87 -14.24 -13.82
CA LYS A 61 56.36 -15.62 -13.84
C LYS A 61 55.79 -16.44 -12.67
N LEU A 62 55.74 -15.86 -11.48
CA LEU A 62 55.26 -16.51 -10.27
C LEU A 62 53.73 -16.47 -10.14
N LYS A 63 53.01 -15.76 -11.02
CA LYS A 63 51.57 -15.49 -10.92
C LYS A 63 51.18 -14.93 -9.56
N THR A 64 52.04 -14.12 -8.97
CA THR A 64 51.78 -13.45 -7.70
C THR A 64 51.36 -12.02 -7.96
N ALA A 65 50.57 -11.47 -7.04
CA ALA A 65 50.15 -10.10 -7.19
C ALA A 65 51.37 -9.15 -7.12
N PRO A 66 51.45 -8.17 -8.02
CA PRO A 66 52.61 -7.30 -8.10
C PRO A 66 52.70 -6.46 -6.82
N CYS A 67 53.89 -6.40 -6.22
CA CYS A 67 54.14 -5.61 -5.03
C CYS A 67 55.43 -4.80 -5.19
N CYS A 68 55.64 -3.82 -4.30
CA CYS A 68 56.75 -2.89 -4.40
C CYS A 68 58.12 -3.58 -4.40
N TYR A 69 58.40 -4.45 -3.43
CA TYR A 69 59.59 -5.31 -3.39
C TYR A 69 59.45 -6.30 -2.23
N VAL A 70 59.17 -7.57 -2.52
CA VAL A 70 58.78 -8.61 -1.54
C VAL A 70 59.65 -8.65 -0.28
N ASN A 71 60.95 -8.37 -0.39
CA ASN A 71 61.91 -8.49 0.71
C ASN A 71 61.98 -7.24 1.63
N VAL A 72 61.44 -6.09 1.21
CA VAL A 72 61.56 -4.81 1.94
C VAL A 72 60.22 -4.10 2.08
N CYS A 73 59.30 -4.30 1.14
CA CYS A 73 58.01 -3.65 1.07
C CYS A 73 56.99 -4.57 0.38
N ASP A 74 56.07 -5.09 1.18
CA ASP A 74 54.95 -5.93 0.77
C ASP A 74 53.76 -5.13 0.19
N HIS A 75 53.94 -3.81 -0.03
CA HIS A 75 52.90 -2.97 -0.59
C HIS A 75 52.49 -3.48 -1.97
N GLN A 76 51.29 -4.03 -2.03
CA GLN A 76 50.69 -4.55 -3.25
C GLN A 76 50.25 -3.40 -4.16
N LEU A 77 50.62 -3.49 -5.43
CA LEU A 77 50.31 -2.48 -6.43
C LEU A 77 48.87 -2.63 -6.92
N SER A 78 48.16 -1.51 -6.97
CA SER A 78 46.84 -1.42 -7.59
C SER A 78 46.92 -1.46 -9.11
N LYS A 79 45.75 -1.54 -9.76
CA LYS A 79 45.65 -1.56 -11.22
C LYS A 79 46.25 -0.30 -11.83
N TYR A 80 46.16 0.82 -11.09
CA TYR A 80 46.66 2.11 -11.51
C TYR A 80 48.17 2.20 -11.35
N ASP A 81 48.70 1.69 -10.23
CA ASP A 81 50.15 1.69 -9.97
C ASP A 81 50.92 0.90 -11.03
N VAL A 82 50.41 -0.29 -11.38
CA VAL A 82 50.97 -1.14 -12.44
C VAL A 82 50.97 -0.42 -13.80
N SER A 83 49.89 0.31 -14.10
CA SER A 83 49.74 1.00 -15.39
C SER A 83 50.67 2.22 -15.53
N CYS A 84 51.17 2.75 -14.42
CA CYS A 84 52.10 3.88 -14.41
C CYS A 84 53.59 3.46 -14.43
N LEU A 85 53.88 2.16 -14.41
CA LEU A 85 55.26 1.67 -14.46
C LEU A 85 55.86 1.84 -15.86
N PRO A 86 57.17 2.12 -15.97
CA PRO A 86 57.87 2.23 -17.25
C PRO A 86 58.14 0.83 -17.85
N LEU A 87 57.07 0.13 -18.24
CA LEU A 87 57.09 -1.24 -18.76
C LEU A 87 56.46 -1.30 -20.15
N GLU A 88 56.76 -2.36 -20.88
CA GLU A 88 56.11 -2.65 -22.15
C GLU A 88 54.60 -2.95 -21.96
N PRO A 89 53.73 -2.54 -22.90
CA PRO A 89 52.27 -2.72 -22.79
C PRO A 89 51.83 -4.16 -22.51
N ASP A 90 52.51 -5.14 -23.11
CA ASP A 90 52.20 -6.55 -22.90
C ASP A 90 52.45 -6.98 -21.45
N MET A 91 53.53 -6.51 -20.82
CA MET A 91 53.80 -6.80 -19.41
C MET A 91 52.75 -6.16 -18.52
N ILE A 92 52.35 -4.91 -18.81
CA ILE A 92 51.29 -4.22 -18.07
C ILE A 92 49.99 -5.04 -18.15
N ALA A 93 49.61 -5.54 -19.33
CA ALA A 93 48.42 -6.36 -19.50
C ALA A 93 48.44 -7.62 -18.62
N HIS A 94 49.56 -8.36 -18.61
CA HIS A 94 49.70 -9.56 -17.77
C HIS A 94 49.69 -9.24 -16.26
N LEU A 95 50.33 -8.13 -15.85
CA LEU A 95 50.33 -7.71 -14.45
C LEU A 95 48.94 -7.29 -13.98
N LEU A 96 48.16 -6.64 -14.84
CA LEU A 96 46.79 -6.22 -14.53
C LEU A 96 45.86 -7.40 -14.22
N GLU A 97 46.10 -8.57 -14.83
CA GLU A 97 45.37 -9.80 -14.50
C GLU A 97 45.70 -10.33 -13.09
N LEU A 98 46.86 -9.97 -12.56
CA LEU A 98 47.37 -10.44 -11.26
C LEU A 98 47.09 -9.46 -10.10
N VAL A 99 46.62 -8.24 -10.39
CA VAL A 99 46.29 -7.26 -9.34
C VAL A 99 45.02 -7.67 -8.59
N THR A 100 45.12 -7.78 -7.26
CA THR A 100 43.97 -8.11 -6.40
C THR A 100 43.42 -6.93 -5.60
N THR A 101 44.10 -5.76 -5.61
CA THR A 101 43.66 -4.57 -4.87
C THR A 101 42.82 -3.65 -5.76
N GLU A 102 41.62 -3.28 -5.30
CA GLU A 102 40.75 -2.28 -5.94
C GLU A 102 41.07 -0.84 -5.50
N GLU A 103 42.25 -0.56 -4.95
CA GLU A 103 42.59 0.77 -4.45
C GLU A 103 42.45 1.82 -5.57
N CYS A 104 41.64 2.84 -5.29
CA CYS A 104 41.44 3.96 -6.21
C CYS A 104 42.65 4.89 -6.15
N PRO A 105 43.12 5.46 -7.27
CA PRO A 105 44.23 6.38 -7.26
C PRO A 105 43.79 7.71 -6.66
N GLN A 106 44.66 8.32 -5.85
CA GLN A 106 44.46 9.69 -5.39
C GLN A 106 44.80 10.63 -6.54
N CYS A 107 43.89 11.54 -6.87
CA CYS A 107 44.21 12.61 -7.83
C CYS A 107 45.17 13.61 -7.16
N PRO A 108 46.35 13.92 -7.75
CA PRO A 108 47.31 14.85 -7.14
C PRO A 108 46.81 16.29 -7.11
N GLN A 109 45.75 16.61 -7.86
CA GLN A 109 45.17 17.94 -7.94
C GLN A 109 44.07 18.14 -6.89
N CYS A 110 43.05 17.26 -6.85
CA CYS A 110 41.95 17.41 -5.88
C CYS A 110 42.11 16.57 -4.61
N LEU A 111 43.18 15.79 -4.48
CA LEU A 111 43.49 14.93 -3.32
C LEU A 111 42.41 13.88 -2.97
N PHE A 112 41.43 13.67 -3.85
CA PHE A 112 40.38 12.66 -3.67
C PHE A 112 40.73 11.33 -4.34
N TYR A 113 40.31 10.24 -3.71
CA TYR A 113 40.34 8.90 -4.28
C TYR A 113 39.10 8.74 -5.17
N ASN A 114 39.28 8.71 -6.49
CA ASN A 114 38.16 8.63 -7.42
C ASN A 114 38.19 7.29 -8.16
N LYS A 115 37.03 6.65 -8.31
CA LYS A 115 36.89 5.44 -9.10
C LYS A 115 36.82 5.79 -10.58
N PHE A 116 37.79 5.32 -11.36
CA PHE A 116 37.77 5.42 -12.82
C PHE A 116 37.59 4.03 -13.44
N GLU A 117 37.00 3.98 -14.63
CA GLU A 117 36.87 2.72 -15.38
C GLU A 117 38.14 2.40 -16.18
N THR A 118 38.91 3.42 -16.55
CA THR A 118 40.13 3.29 -17.37
C THR A 118 41.18 4.31 -16.96
N LEU A 119 42.46 3.99 -17.18
CA LEU A 119 43.58 4.91 -16.95
C LEU A 119 43.42 6.21 -17.74
N ARG A 120 42.98 6.13 -19.01
CA ARG A 120 42.71 7.31 -19.84
C ARG A 120 41.69 8.26 -19.21
N LYS A 121 40.67 7.74 -18.51
CA LYS A 121 39.70 8.58 -17.77
C LYS A 121 40.35 9.23 -16.53
N PHE A 122 41.25 8.52 -15.84
CA PHE A 122 42.04 9.09 -14.75
C PHE A 122 42.99 10.19 -15.24
N GLU A 123 43.81 9.93 -16.26
CA GLU A 123 44.72 10.92 -16.86
C GLU A 123 43.97 12.13 -17.40
N GLY A 124 42.84 11.90 -18.07
CA GLY A 124 41.93 12.96 -18.49
C GLY A 124 41.43 13.77 -17.29
N HIS A 125 41.01 13.10 -16.21
CA HIS A 125 40.64 13.80 -14.98
C HIS A 125 41.81 14.62 -14.43
N VAL A 126 43.00 14.06 -14.23
CA VAL A 126 44.18 14.78 -13.71
C VAL A 126 44.53 15.98 -14.57
N THR A 127 44.49 15.85 -15.90
CA THR A 127 44.80 16.92 -16.86
C THR A 127 43.83 18.10 -16.74
N TYR A 128 42.55 17.83 -16.46
CA TYR A 128 41.50 18.84 -16.37
C TYR A 128 41.05 19.16 -14.93
N CYS A 129 41.66 18.53 -13.92
CA CYS A 129 41.36 18.76 -12.52
C CYS A 129 42.19 19.95 -12.06
N ARG A 130 41.55 21.09 -11.85
CA ARG A 130 42.16 22.28 -11.27
C ARG A 130 41.71 22.39 -9.82
N PRO A 131 42.63 22.41 -8.84
CA PRO A 131 42.26 22.58 -7.43
C PRO A 131 41.44 23.86 -7.22
N ASP A 132 41.82 24.94 -7.92
CA ASP A 132 41.21 26.27 -7.83
C ASP A 132 39.79 26.35 -8.42
N ASP A 133 39.38 25.36 -9.22
CA ASP A 133 38.04 25.36 -9.85
C ASP A 133 36.97 24.72 -8.94
N MET A 134 37.36 24.10 -7.82
CA MET A 134 36.46 23.40 -6.91
C MET A 134 36.05 24.30 -5.75
N VAL A 135 34.78 24.67 -5.71
CA VAL A 135 34.21 25.59 -4.70
C VAL A 135 33.23 24.82 -3.81
N PRO A 136 33.30 24.98 -2.47
CA PRO A 136 32.35 24.34 -1.57
C PRO A 136 30.97 24.99 -1.70
N CYS A 137 29.94 24.15 -1.77
CA CYS A 137 28.56 24.60 -1.67
C CYS A 137 28.27 25.15 -0.27
N GLU A 138 27.70 26.35 -0.18
CA GLU A 138 27.38 27.01 1.09
C GLU A 138 26.33 26.25 1.94
N TYR A 139 25.56 25.36 1.32
CA TYR A 139 24.48 24.63 1.99
C TYR A 139 24.87 23.22 2.46
N CYS A 140 25.62 22.46 1.64
CA CYS A 140 25.97 21.07 1.94
C CYS A 140 27.47 20.83 2.12
N CYS A 141 28.32 21.84 1.93
CA CYS A 141 29.79 21.74 2.03
C CYS A 141 30.48 20.79 1.03
N CYS A 142 29.75 20.14 0.11
CA CYS A 142 30.34 19.37 -0.97
C CYS A 142 31.07 20.27 -1.97
N LEU A 143 32.16 19.79 -2.56
CA LEU A 143 32.91 20.52 -3.58
C LEU A 143 32.33 20.30 -4.98
N TYR A 144 32.09 21.39 -5.70
CA TYR A 144 31.64 21.39 -7.09
C TYR A 144 32.53 22.28 -7.95
N ARG A 145 32.59 21.99 -9.26
CA ARG A 145 33.21 22.92 -10.21
C ARG A 145 32.41 24.22 -10.21
N SER A 146 33.07 25.36 -10.35
CA SER A 146 32.42 26.69 -10.41
C SER A 146 31.19 26.73 -11.34
N ARG A 147 31.27 26.13 -12.53
CA ARG A 147 30.15 26.05 -13.50
C ARG A 147 28.95 25.21 -13.05
N GLN A 148 29.15 24.27 -12.13
CA GLN A 148 28.12 23.38 -11.59
C GLN A 148 27.55 23.89 -10.26
N LEU A 149 28.27 24.80 -9.60
CA LEU A 149 27.93 25.28 -8.27
C LEU A 149 26.59 26.02 -8.25
N ASP A 150 26.31 26.86 -9.23
CA ASP A 150 25.07 27.66 -9.28
C ASP A 150 23.83 26.78 -9.42
N GLU A 151 23.86 25.80 -10.33
CA GLU A 151 22.77 24.85 -10.53
C GLU A 151 22.57 23.98 -9.29
N HIS A 152 23.67 23.46 -8.72
CA HIS A 152 23.61 22.67 -7.50
C HIS A 152 23.08 23.48 -6.31
N SER A 153 23.54 24.71 -6.11
CA SER A 153 23.16 25.55 -4.97
C SER A 153 21.66 25.87 -4.98
N ARG A 154 21.09 26.13 -6.16
CA ARG A 154 19.63 26.29 -6.32
C ARG A 154 18.85 25.04 -5.91
N TYR A 155 19.35 23.85 -6.26
CA TYR A 155 18.75 22.59 -5.82
C TYR A 155 18.94 22.38 -4.31
N CYS A 156 20.15 22.57 -3.80
CA CYS A 156 20.57 22.29 -2.43
C CYS A 156 19.85 23.17 -1.39
N ARG A 157 19.54 24.42 -1.77
CA ARG A 157 18.73 25.33 -0.94
C ARG A 157 17.31 24.80 -0.67
N ASN A 158 16.76 23.99 -1.57
CA ASN A 158 15.37 23.52 -1.53
C ASN A 158 15.19 22.13 -0.91
N ILE A 159 16.28 21.45 -0.53
CA ILE A 159 16.23 20.15 0.16
C ILE A 159 16.41 20.33 1.68
N SER A 160 15.95 19.36 2.46
CA SER A 160 16.01 19.42 3.93
C SER A 160 17.46 19.35 4.44
N GLU A 161 17.70 19.85 5.66
CA GLU A 161 19.02 19.79 6.31
C GLU A 161 19.55 18.35 6.41
N GLN A 162 18.68 17.40 6.78
CA GLN A 162 19.04 15.98 6.86
C GLN A 162 19.49 15.42 5.49
N GLN A 163 18.83 15.84 4.41
CA GLN A 163 19.24 15.45 3.05
C GLN A 163 20.56 16.08 2.65
N ARG A 164 20.84 17.33 3.04
CA ARG A 164 22.14 17.98 2.80
C ARG A 164 23.26 17.28 3.54
N GLN A 165 23.04 16.95 4.82
CA GLN A 165 23.99 16.19 5.62
C GLN A 165 24.24 14.81 5.00
N GLN A 166 23.20 14.09 4.57
CA GLN A 166 23.36 12.81 3.90
C GLN A 166 24.17 12.93 2.60
N ALA A 167 23.86 13.92 1.76
CA ALA A 167 24.58 14.16 0.52
C ALA A 167 26.07 14.46 0.76
N PHE A 168 26.41 15.16 1.85
CA PHE A 168 27.79 15.41 2.26
C PHE A 168 28.51 14.12 2.68
N ILE A 169 27.85 13.27 3.48
CA ILE A 169 28.40 11.97 3.86
C ILE A 169 28.63 11.08 2.63
N ASP A 170 27.63 10.98 1.74
CA ASP A 170 27.72 10.17 0.53
C ASP A 170 28.84 10.68 -0.40
N PHE A 171 28.98 12.00 -0.49
CA PHE A 171 30.09 12.63 -1.20
C PHE A 171 31.43 12.18 -0.63
N ILE A 172 31.63 12.25 0.69
CA ILE A 172 32.87 11.82 1.34
C ILE A 172 33.12 10.34 1.07
N VAL A 173 32.15 9.47 1.36
CA VAL A 173 32.26 8.01 1.16
C VAL A 173 32.69 7.67 -0.27
N SER A 174 32.18 8.39 -1.27
CA SER A 174 32.56 8.19 -2.68
C SER A 174 34.00 8.58 -3.03
N ARG A 175 34.71 9.26 -2.12
CA ARG A 175 36.04 9.84 -2.32
C ARG A 175 37.12 9.28 -1.38
N LEU A 176 36.82 8.22 -0.64
CA LEU A 176 37.75 7.59 0.31
C LEU A 176 38.59 6.50 -0.34
N LYS A 177 39.80 6.30 0.22
CA LYS A 177 40.70 5.21 -0.16
C LYS A 177 40.12 3.83 0.15
N TYR A 178 39.46 3.70 1.30
CA TYR A 178 38.90 2.46 1.82
C TYR A 178 37.36 2.55 1.95
N PRO A 179 36.63 1.42 1.83
CA PRO A 179 35.18 1.40 1.87
C PRO A 179 34.66 1.57 3.30
N PHE A 180 34.44 2.82 3.73
CA PHE A 180 33.75 3.12 4.99
C PHE A 180 32.24 3.27 4.78
N THR A 181 31.47 2.86 5.78
CA THR A 181 30.02 3.04 5.79
C THR A 181 29.64 4.50 6.09
N PRO A 182 28.49 4.99 5.59
CA PRO A 182 27.99 6.32 5.95
C PRO A 182 27.90 6.57 7.46
N ALA A 183 27.60 5.53 8.25
CA ALA A 183 27.54 5.62 9.71
C ALA A 183 28.93 5.88 10.34
N GLN A 184 29.98 5.24 9.81
CA GLN A 184 31.37 5.47 10.25
C GLN A 184 31.80 6.91 9.97
N VAL A 185 31.56 7.38 8.74
CA VAL A 185 31.93 8.75 8.34
C VAL A 185 31.14 9.79 9.14
N ARG A 186 29.84 9.59 9.37
CA ARG A 186 29.03 10.49 10.20
C ARG A 186 29.54 10.55 11.63
N HIS A 187 29.82 9.40 12.24
CA HIS A 187 30.37 9.34 13.59
C HIS A 187 31.70 10.08 13.69
N TYR A 188 32.56 9.97 12.67
CA TYR A 188 33.82 10.70 12.61
C TYR A 188 33.60 12.22 12.58
N ILE A 189 32.71 12.70 11.70
CA ILE A 189 32.36 14.11 11.56
C ILE A 189 31.75 14.68 12.84
N GLU A 190 30.83 13.95 13.49
CA GLU A 190 30.27 14.35 14.77
C GLU A 190 31.36 14.53 15.84
N ARG A 191 32.39 13.68 15.82
CA ARG A 191 33.53 13.76 16.75
C ARG A 191 34.41 14.97 16.46
N ILE A 192 34.69 15.28 15.19
CA ILE A 192 35.41 16.50 14.78
C ILE A 192 34.64 17.75 15.23
N ASN A 193 33.32 17.77 15.00
CA ASN A 193 32.46 18.90 15.38
C ASN A 193 32.41 19.10 16.91
N ARG A 194 32.35 18.02 17.70
CA ARG A 194 32.46 18.10 19.17
C ARG A 194 33.79 18.69 19.64
N ASN A 195 34.86 18.46 18.89
CA ASN A 195 36.19 19.01 19.14
C ASN A 195 36.37 20.44 18.58
N ARG A 196 35.31 21.08 18.06
CA ARG A 196 35.30 22.43 17.47
C ARG A 196 36.36 22.66 16.38
N GLN A 197 36.73 21.61 15.65
CA GLN A 197 37.62 21.73 14.50
C GLN A 197 36.82 22.17 13.27
N ALA A 198 37.42 23.02 12.43
CA ALA A 198 36.82 23.39 11.15
C ALA A 198 36.68 22.14 10.26
N LEU A 199 35.53 22.02 9.59
CA LEU A 199 35.25 20.96 8.63
C LEU A 199 36.05 21.24 7.34
N ASP A 200 37.25 20.66 7.27
CA ASP A 200 38.02 20.60 6.03
C ASP A 200 37.84 19.22 5.39
N LEU A 201 37.23 19.21 4.21
CA LEU A 201 36.93 18.00 3.46
C LEU A 201 38.18 17.20 3.08
N HIS A 202 39.27 17.87 2.70
CA HIS A 202 40.51 17.18 2.34
C HIS A 202 41.11 16.50 3.57
N LYS A 203 41.13 17.22 4.70
CA LYS A 203 41.57 16.67 5.98
C LYS A 203 40.75 15.44 6.40
N ILE A 204 39.43 15.45 6.22
CA ILE A 204 38.57 14.30 6.54
C ILE A 204 38.96 13.09 5.68
N VAL A 205 39.19 13.29 4.38
CA VAL A 205 39.57 12.21 3.46
C VAL A 205 40.95 11.66 3.81
N ASP A 206 41.91 12.52 4.11
CA ASP A 206 43.26 12.13 4.53
C ASP A 206 43.26 11.38 5.87
N ASP A 207 42.55 11.89 6.88
CA ASP A 207 42.42 11.25 8.19
C ASP A 207 41.81 9.84 8.07
N LEU A 208 40.77 9.68 7.26
CA LEU A 208 40.12 8.39 7.02
C LEU A 208 41.00 7.45 6.18
N ALA A 209 41.80 7.98 5.24
CA ALA A 209 42.79 7.17 4.51
C ALA A 209 43.88 6.64 5.45
N ASN A 210 44.28 7.44 6.45
CA ASN A 210 45.28 7.05 7.45
C ASN A 210 44.80 5.97 8.43
N PHE A 211 43.49 5.77 8.60
CA PHE A 211 42.95 4.68 9.42
C PHE A 211 43.12 3.28 8.79
N GLY A 212 43.49 3.21 7.50
CA GLY A 212 43.53 1.94 6.79
C GLY A 212 42.12 1.38 6.53
N SER A 213 42.01 0.06 6.36
CA SER A 213 40.72 -0.63 6.14
C SER A 213 39.87 -0.81 7.41
N THR A 214 40.40 -0.46 8.59
CA THR A 214 39.74 -0.67 9.88
C THR A 214 39.33 0.65 10.54
N PHE A 215 38.04 0.82 10.84
CA PHE A 215 37.56 2.01 11.54
C PHE A 215 37.83 1.92 13.06
N PRO A 216 38.55 2.87 13.68
CA PRO A 216 39.07 2.71 15.04
C PRO A 216 38.04 2.99 16.16
N TYR A 217 36.81 3.41 15.83
CA TYR A 217 35.79 3.80 16.81
C TYR A 217 34.60 2.83 16.86
N LYS A 218 34.09 2.57 18.07
CA LYS A 218 32.86 1.78 18.26
C LYS A 218 31.63 2.64 17.98
N ILE A 219 30.83 2.25 16.99
CA ILE A 219 29.56 2.91 16.67
C ILE A 219 28.46 2.37 17.60
N PRO A 220 27.70 3.22 18.31
CA PRO A 220 26.55 2.78 19.08
C PRO A 220 25.48 2.15 18.17
N THR A 221 25.09 0.92 18.49
CA THR A 221 24.04 0.19 17.77
C THR A 221 22.84 -0.08 18.68
N PHE A 222 21.72 -0.40 18.05
CA PHE A 222 20.47 -0.82 18.68
C PHE A 222 19.89 -1.99 17.90
N GLU A 223 19.36 -2.98 18.62
CA GLU A 223 18.77 -4.19 18.03
C GLU A 223 17.31 -3.92 17.63
N CYS A 224 16.97 -4.14 16.37
CA CYS A 224 15.62 -3.92 15.87
C CYS A 224 14.66 -5.01 16.40
N GLY A 225 13.53 -4.60 16.99
CA GLY A 225 12.53 -5.53 17.54
C GLY A 225 11.75 -6.36 16.51
N VAL A 226 12.03 -6.25 15.21
CA VAL A 226 11.38 -7.02 14.14
C VAL A 226 12.37 -7.94 13.42
N CYS A 227 13.45 -7.40 12.84
CA CYS A 227 14.45 -8.23 12.17
C CYS A 227 15.51 -8.82 13.11
N LEU A 228 15.58 -8.36 14.36
CA LEU A 228 16.57 -8.77 15.37
C LEU A 228 18.03 -8.49 14.97
N GLU A 229 18.24 -7.61 13.98
CA GLU A 229 19.56 -7.16 13.57
C GLU A 229 19.98 -5.89 14.32
N SER A 230 21.29 -5.74 14.52
CA SER A 230 21.88 -4.54 15.10
C SER A 230 22.07 -3.45 14.04
N HIS A 231 21.41 -2.31 14.23
CA HIS A 231 21.55 -1.15 13.35
C HIS A 231 22.13 0.05 14.11
N PRO A 232 22.84 0.97 13.43
CA PRO A 232 23.22 2.25 14.01
C PRO A 232 21.97 3.02 14.47
N TYR A 233 22.07 3.78 15.58
CA TYR A 233 20.93 4.55 16.13
C TYR A 233 20.25 5.48 15.11
N GLN A 234 21.02 6.04 14.17
CA GLN A 234 20.51 6.88 13.08
C GLN A 234 19.56 6.16 12.11
N ASP A 235 19.65 4.83 12.04
CA ASP A 235 18.85 3.98 11.15
C ASP A 235 17.68 3.33 11.90
N ILE A 236 17.47 3.75 13.15
CA ILE A 236 16.32 3.41 13.98
C ILE A 236 15.32 4.56 13.97
N PHE A 237 14.08 4.23 13.65
CA PHE A 237 12.92 5.06 13.82
C PHE A 237 12.29 4.84 15.20
N VAL A 238 11.83 5.92 15.83
CA VAL A 238 11.12 5.89 17.12
C VAL A 238 9.69 6.34 16.88
N PHE A 239 8.72 5.47 17.17
CA PHE A 239 7.30 5.78 17.02
C PHE A 239 6.81 6.72 18.12
N GLY A 240 5.80 7.54 17.82
CA GLY A 240 5.10 8.40 18.78
C GLY A 240 4.16 7.66 19.75
N CYS A 241 4.17 6.32 19.73
CA CYS A 241 3.36 5.51 20.64
C CYS A 241 3.82 5.66 22.10
N LYS A 242 2.94 5.32 23.05
CA LYS A 242 3.19 5.49 24.49
C LYS A 242 4.48 4.80 24.97
N ASP A 243 4.80 3.66 24.38
CA ASP A 243 5.98 2.86 24.73
C ASP A 243 7.23 3.25 23.91
N SER A 244 7.13 4.25 23.02
CA SER A 244 8.22 4.74 22.17
C SER A 244 8.95 3.60 21.46
N HIS A 245 8.19 2.69 20.87
CA HIS A 245 8.69 1.54 20.14
C HIS A 245 9.74 1.96 19.09
N LYS A 246 10.74 1.10 18.85
CA LYS A 246 11.88 1.38 18.00
C LYS A 246 12.08 0.29 16.97
N LEU A 247 12.23 0.66 15.71
CA LEU A 247 12.45 -0.27 14.59
C LEU A 247 13.44 0.34 13.60
N CYS A 248 14.17 -0.49 12.85
CA CYS A 248 14.94 0.03 11.74
C CYS A 248 14.01 0.56 10.62
N TYR A 249 14.48 1.55 9.86
CA TYR A 249 13.68 2.14 8.77
C TYR A 249 13.21 1.11 7.73
N GLY A 250 14.00 0.06 7.48
CA GLY A 250 13.63 -1.03 6.57
C GLY A 250 12.39 -1.78 7.06
N CYS A 251 12.38 -2.26 8.31
CA CYS A 251 11.21 -2.91 8.89
C CYS A 251 10.01 -1.97 9.00
N PHE A 252 10.23 -0.67 9.22
CA PHE A 252 9.15 0.32 9.23
C PHE A 252 8.46 0.45 7.86
N GLU A 253 9.25 0.57 6.79
CA GLU A 253 8.75 0.61 5.41
C GLU A 253 8.00 -0.68 5.04
N GLU A 254 8.57 -1.84 5.35
CA GLU A 254 7.98 -3.13 5.02
C GLU A 254 6.65 -3.34 5.77
N SER A 255 6.58 -2.94 7.04
CA SER A 255 5.33 -2.97 7.82
C SER A 255 4.24 -2.10 7.19
N CYS A 256 4.58 -0.88 6.74
CA CYS A 256 3.63 0.01 6.08
C CYS A 256 3.16 -0.59 4.74
N THR A 257 4.07 -1.12 3.95
CA THR A 257 3.78 -1.76 2.66
C THR A 257 2.85 -2.94 2.82
N THR A 258 3.13 -3.81 3.79
CA THR A 258 2.33 -5.00 4.07
C THR A 258 0.91 -4.65 4.49
N LYS A 259 0.75 -3.68 5.41
CA LYS A 259 -0.57 -3.20 5.87
C LYS A 259 -1.36 -2.49 4.76
N MET A 260 -0.67 -1.74 3.89
CA MET A 260 -1.30 -1.13 2.73
C MET A 260 -1.85 -2.19 1.78
N ASN A 261 -1.06 -3.23 1.50
CA ASN A 261 -1.46 -4.34 0.64
C ASN A 261 -2.60 -5.19 1.23
N SER A 262 -2.63 -5.37 2.56
CA SER A 262 -3.75 -6.05 3.24
C SER A 262 -4.99 -5.18 3.40
N GLY A 263 -4.90 -3.89 3.06
CA GLY A 263 -6.03 -2.96 3.16
C GLY A 263 -6.29 -2.46 4.59
N GLU A 264 -5.33 -2.58 5.49
CA GLU A 264 -5.39 -2.17 6.89
C GLU A 264 -4.97 -0.72 7.11
N ILE A 265 -5.35 -0.14 8.25
CA ILE A 265 -4.83 1.16 8.72
C ILE A 265 -3.34 1.01 9.04
N LEU A 266 -2.54 1.99 8.65
CA LEU A 266 -1.13 2.03 8.99
C LEU A 266 -0.98 2.36 10.48
N LYS A 267 -0.45 1.38 11.20
CA LYS A 267 -0.18 1.41 12.65
C LYS A 267 1.28 1.05 12.94
N CYS A 268 1.74 1.29 14.14
CA CYS A 268 3.02 0.78 14.64
C CYS A 268 3.12 -0.74 14.39
N ALA A 269 4.33 -1.25 14.15
CA ALA A 269 4.49 -2.70 13.92
C ALA A 269 4.35 -3.52 15.21
N LEU A 270 4.56 -2.90 16.37
CA LEU A 270 4.60 -3.56 17.67
C LEU A 270 3.37 -3.29 18.55
N CYS A 271 2.50 -2.35 18.16
CA CYS A 271 1.29 -2.02 18.92
C CYS A 271 0.21 -1.41 18.01
N ASP A 272 -0.97 -1.13 18.57
CA ASP A 272 -2.12 -0.59 17.84
C ASP A 272 -2.12 0.94 17.65
N TYR A 273 -1.01 1.60 17.96
CA TYR A 273 -0.87 3.04 17.72
C TYR A 273 -0.96 3.36 16.23
N GLN A 274 -1.92 4.18 15.84
CA GLN A 274 -2.12 4.62 14.47
C GLN A 274 -1.08 5.66 14.07
N LEU A 275 -0.46 5.49 12.90
CA LEU A 275 0.56 6.42 12.43
C LEU A 275 -0.02 7.77 12.04
N GLU A 276 0.67 8.82 12.47
CA GLU A 276 0.38 10.20 12.12
C GLU A 276 1.05 10.65 10.82
N HIS A 277 0.58 11.78 10.28
CA HIS A 277 1.13 12.36 9.06
C HIS A 277 2.64 12.64 9.16
N GLY A 278 3.09 13.11 10.33
CA GLY A 278 4.51 13.39 10.59
C GLY A 278 5.39 12.14 10.57
N GLU A 279 4.86 10.99 10.98
CA GLU A 279 5.62 9.73 11.04
C GLU A 279 5.73 9.08 9.65
N ILE A 280 4.64 9.10 8.87
CA ILE A 280 4.65 8.64 7.47
C ILE A 280 5.63 9.48 6.64
N ASN A 281 5.74 10.78 6.91
CA ASN A 281 6.69 11.66 6.23
C ASN A 281 8.17 11.33 6.52
N GLN A 282 8.46 10.65 7.63
CA GLN A 282 9.82 10.26 8.01
C GLN A 282 10.28 8.95 7.37
N LEU A 283 9.40 8.20 6.69
CA LEU A 283 9.79 7.02 5.92
C LEU A 283 10.89 7.37 4.90
N ARG A 284 11.87 6.48 4.73
CA ARG A 284 12.98 6.67 3.76
C ARG A 284 12.65 6.14 2.36
N VAL A 285 11.44 6.46 1.90
CA VAL A 285 10.88 6.03 0.60
C VAL A 285 10.72 7.20 -0.38
N THR A 286 10.42 6.91 -1.65
CA THR A 286 10.22 7.95 -2.66
C THR A 286 9.03 8.85 -2.33
N ARG A 287 9.02 10.08 -2.86
CA ARG A 287 7.90 11.02 -2.67
C ARG A 287 6.56 10.43 -3.14
N GLU A 288 6.57 9.67 -4.24
CA GLU A 288 5.34 9.01 -4.73
C GLU A 288 4.86 7.91 -3.78
N GLN A 289 5.76 7.12 -3.21
CA GLN A 289 5.39 6.10 -2.21
C GLN A 289 4.82 6.74 -0.95
N LYS A 290 5.42 7.83 -0.44
CA LYS A 290 4.86 8.58 0.70
C LYS A 290 3.45 9.06 0.43
N LYS A 291 3.20 9.60 -0.77
CA LYS A 291 1.87 10.05 -1.19
C LYS A 291 0.85 8.92 -1.15
N LYS A 292 1.22 7.73 -1.67
CA LYS A 292 0.36 6.53 -1.62
C LYS A 292 0.02 6.13 -0.18
N PHE A 293 1.00 6.09 0.72
CA PHE A 293 0.75 5.77 2.13
C PHE A 293 -0.18 6.78 2.80
N HIS A 294 -0.01 8.07 2.51
CA HIS A 294 -0.90 9.12 3.03
C HIS A 294 -2.33 8.97 2.53
N GLU A 295 -2.51 8.82 1.21
CA GLU A 295 -3.84 8.65 0.61
C GLU A 295 -4.56 7.43 1.17
N HIS A 296 -3.84 6.30 1.29
CA HIS A 296 -4.35 5.08 1.90
C HIS A 296 -4.73 5.28 3.37
N GLN A 297 -3.85 5.92 4.16
CA GLN A 297 -4.12 6.18 5.58
C GLN A 297 -5.37 7.04 5.76
N ILE A 298 -5.51 8.11 4.96
CA ILE A 298 -6.69 8.99 4.99
C ILE A 298 -7.94 8.20 4.60
N GLU A 299 -7.91 7.47 3.49
CA GLU A 299 -9.05 6.71 2.99
C GLU A 299 -9.55 5.69 4.01
N LYS A 300 -8.64 4.93 4.64
CA LYS A 300 -8.99 3.91 5.62
C LYS A 300 -9.47 4.51 6.94
N THR A 301 -8.82 5.56 7.43
CA THR A 301 -9.25 6.25 8.65
C THR A 301 -10.61 6.89 8.48
N PHE A 302 -10.86 7.52 7.33
CA PHE A 302 -12.15 8.12 7.00
C PHE A 302 -13.25 7.06 6.83
N SER A 303 -12.94 5.95 6.16
CA SER A 303 -13.88 4.83 6.01
C SER A 303 -14.27 4.23 7.36
N ASN A 304 -13.30 4.04 8.26
CA ASN A 304 -13.59 3.56 9.62
C ASN A 304 -14.43 4.59 10.39
N PHE A 305 -14.09 5.88 10.31
CA PHE A 305 -14.91 6.92 10.93
C PHE A 305 -16.37 6.89 10.43
N ILE A 306 -16.60 6.80 9.12
CA ILE A 306 -17.95 6.73 8.55
C ILE A 306 -18.71 5.49 9.02
N ASN A 307 -18.06 4.33 9.02
CA ASN A 307 -18.71 3.09 9.44
C ASN A 307 -19.07 3.10 10.93
N ASN A 308 -18.39 3.93 11.74
CA ASN A 308 -18.55 4.03 13.18
C ASN A 308 -19.42 5.21 13.65
N ALA A 309 -19.56 6.22 12.80
CA ALA A 309 -20.31 7.42 13.13
C ALA A 309 -21.83 7.14 13.04
N ARG A 310 -22.52 7.36 14.15
CA ARG A 310 -23.98 7.26 14.18
C ARG A 310 -24.58 8.36 13.33
N GLY A 311 -25.46 7.97 12.41
CA GLY A 311 -26.21 8.89 11.57
C GLY A 311 -25.51 9.30 10.28
N ILE A 312 -24.38 8.70 9.91
CA ILE A 312 -23.85 8.88 8.56
C ILE A 312 -24.51 7.88 7.60
N ILE A 313 -25.04 8.39 6.49
CA ILE A 313 -25.59 7.62 5.37
C ILE A 313 -24.58 7.65 4.23
N LYS A 314 -24.22 6.47 3.71
CA LYS A 314 -23.37 6.32 2.54
C LYS A 314 -24.19 5.95 1.30
N CYS A 315 -23.74 6.41 0.14
CA CYS A 315 -24.28 5.93 -1.13
C CYS A 315 -24.04 4.41 -1.27
N PRO A 316 -25.04 3.60 -1.66
CA PRO A 316 -24.85 2.17 -1.90
C PRO A 316 -24.12 1.87 -3.23
N ASN A 317 -23.92 2.87 -4.09
CA ASN A 317 -23.10 2.71 -5.29
C ASN A 317 -21.61 2.63 -4.89
N ARG A 318 -20.95 1.51 -5.21
CA ARG A 318 -19.57 1.22 -4.83
C ARG A 318 -18.55 2.23 -5.34
N ASP A 319 -18.84 2.86 -6.48
CA ASP A 319 -17.94 3.84 -7.10
C ASP A 319 -18.21 5.28 -6.59
N CYS A 320 -19.19 5.46 -5.71
CA CYS A 320 -19.61 6.76 -5.23
C CYS A 320 -19.14 7.02 -3.79
N LYS A 321 -18.30 8.04 -3.61
CA LYS A 321 -17.76 8.45 -2.30
C LYS A 321 -18.68 9.39 -1.50
N TRP A 322 -19.92 9.57 -1.94
CA TRP A 322 -20.86 10.50 -1.30
C TRP A 322 -21.36 9.95 0.05
N VAL A 323 -21.27 10.82 1.06
CA VAL A 323 -21.75 10.57 2.42
C VAL A 323 -22.49 11.79 2.94
N VAL A 324 -23.47 11.59 3.81
CA VAL A 324 -24.23 12.68 4.43
C VAL A 324 -24.61 12.32 5.86
N GLU A 325 -24.66 13.32 6.73
CA GLU A 325 -25.22 13.17 8.07
C GLU A 325 -26.76 13.27 8.04
N ALA A 326 -27.43 12.31 8.66
CA ALA A 326 -28.87 12.21 8.75
C ALA A 326 -29.39 12.94 9.99
N ARG A 327 -30.27 13.92 9.78
CA ARG A 327 -30.98 14.61 10.87
C ARG A 327 -31.81 13.64 11.75
N HIS A 328 -32.30 12.56 11.16
CA HIS A 328 -33.10 11.54 11.84
C HIS A 328 -32.59 10.13 11.47
N PRO A 329 -31.54 9.63 12.15
CA PRO A 329 -30.81 8.43 11.73
C PRO A 329 -31.62 7.13 11.81
N ASN A 330 -32.72 7.12 12.56
CA ASN A 330 -33.61 5.97 12.72
C ASN A 330 -34.92 6.10 11.92
N ALA A 331 -35.12 7.21 11.21
CA ALA A 331 -36.32 7.40 10.39
C ALA A 331 -36.09 6.86 8.98
N GLN A 332 -37.11 6.19 8.44
CA GLN A 332 -37.12 5.77 7.05
C GLN A 332 -37.47 6.98 6.17
N PHE A 333 -36.56 7.37 5.28
CA PHE A 333 -36.80 8.42 4.30
C PHE A 333 -36.03 8.15 3.00
N ARG A 334 -36.47 8.82 1.93
CA ARG A 334 -35.84 8.72 0.62
C ARG A 334 -34.57 9.55 0.60
N VAL A 335 -33.46 8.92 0.26
CA VAL A 335 -32.17 9.56 0.05
C VAL A 335 -31.91 9.64 -1.45
N VAL A 336 -31.51 10.82 -1.93
CA VAL A 336 -31.06 11.02 -3.32
C VAL A 336 -29.60 11.43 -3.26
N CYS A 337 -28.72 10.56 -3.74
CA CYS A 337 -27.30 10.88 -3.83
C CYS A 337 -27.08 12.04 -4.82
N HIS A 338 -26.50 13.14 -4.39
CA HIS A 338 -26.29 14.29 -5.28
C HIS A 338 -25.11 14.08 -6.24
N ALA A 339 -24.23 13.12 -5.96
CA ALA A 339 -23.08 12.82 -6.80
C ALA A 339 -23.42 11.88 -7.97
N CYS A 340 -24.28 10.87 -7.76
CA CYS A 340 -24.62 9.87 -8.79
C CYS A 340 -26.12 9.70 -9.05
N ALA A 341 -26.96 10.58 -8.48
CA ALA A 341 -28.42 10.57 -8.59
C ALA A 341 -29.12 9.30 -8.10
N ASN A 342 -28.40 8.35 -7.47
CA ASN A 342 -28.99 7.11 -6.99
C ASN A 342 -30.00 7.36 -5.86
N GLU A 343 -31.16 6.70 -5.94
CA GLU A 343 -32.27 6.85 -4.99
C GLU A 343 -32.40 5.59 -4.12
N PHE A 344 -32.30 5.75 -2.80
CA PHE A 344 -32.29 4.61 -1.88
C PHE A 344 -32.90 4.94 -0.51
N CYS A 345 -33.13 3.90 0.28
CA CYS A 345 -33.67 3.98 1.62
C CYS A 345 -32.58 4.28 2.66
N SER A 346 -32.83 5.26 3.54
CA SER A 346 -31.92 5.66 4.62
C SER A 346 -31.54 4.53 5.59
N ILE A 347 -32.37 3.49 5.71
CA ILE A 347 -32.18 2.40 6.66
C ILE A 347 -31.55 1.17 5.99
N CYS A 348 -32.21 0.60 4.98
CA CYS A 348 -31.77 -0.65 4.37
C CYS A 348 -30.82 -0.46 3.17
N SER A 349 -30.61 0.78 2.71
CA SER A 349 -29.78 1.10 1.53
C SER A 349 -30.23 0.45 0.21
N GLN A 350 -31.41 -0.18 0.17
CA GLN A 350 -32.05 -0.68 -1.05
C GLN A 350 -32.85 0.43 -1.74
N GLN A 351 -33.39 0.16 -2.94
CA GLN A 351 -34.29 1.09 -3.63
C GLN A 351 -35.42 1.54 -2.69
N TYR A 352 -35.67 2.85 -2.63
CA TYR A 352 -36.66 3.40 -1.70
C TYR A 352 -38.06 2.79 -1.92
N HIS A 353 -38.76 2.55 -0.82
CA HIS A 353 -40.06 1.88 -0.82
C HIS A 353 -41.08 2.71 0.00
N TYR A 354 -42.13 3.19 -0.66
CA TYR A 354 -43.05 4.23 -0.16
C TYR A 354 -44.16 3.70 0.76
N ARG A 355 -44.77 2.56 0.40
CA ARG A 355 -46.01 2.04 1.02
C ARG A 355 -45.76 0.84 1.93
N THR A 356 -44.51 0.65 2.34
CA THR A 356 -44.07 -0.55 3.04
C THR A 356 -42.83 -0.28 3.88
N THR A 357 -42.68 -1.04 4.96
CA THR A 357 -41.51 -0.96 5.85
C THR A 357 -40.35 -1.78 5.28
N CYS A 358 -39.12 -1.53 5.72
CA CYS A 358 -37.96 -2.31 5.30
C CYS A 358 -38.11 -3.82 5.58
N GLN A 359 -38.88 -4.21 6.60
CA GLN A 359 -39.09 -5.61 6.99
C GLN A 359 -40.02 -6.35 6.02
N GLU A 360 -41.01 -5.64 5.46
CA GLU A 360 -42.01 -6.21 4.55
C GLU A 360 -41.50 -6.36 3.11
N VAL A 361 -40.49 -5.58 2.69
CA VAL A 361 -39.95 -5.59 1.31
C VAL A 361 -39.60 -7.01 0.85
N THR A 362 -38.92 -7.78 1.70
CA THR A 362 -38.49 -9.15 1.39
C THR A 362 -39.68 -10.05 1.07
N GLN A 363 -40.73 -10.02 1.91
CA GLN A 363 -41.93 -10.84 1.73
C GLN A 363 -42.69 -10.43 0.46
N ILE A 364 -42.84 -9.13 0.22
CA ILE A 364 -43.55 -8.63 -0.98
C ILE A 364 -42.77 -9.01 -2.24
N THR A 365 -41.45 -8.92 -2.20
CA THR A 365 -40.58 -9.31 -3.33
C THR A 365 -40.72 -10.79 -3.65
N GLN A 366 -40.76 -11.65 -2.62
CA GLN A 366 -41.02 -13.08 -2.79
C GLN A 366 -42.42 -13.35 -3.38
N GLN A 367 -43.46 -12.70 -2.86
CA GLN A 367 -44.83 -12.86 -3.36
C GLN A 367 -44.95 -12.43 -4.83
N TRP A 368 -44.32 -11.30 -5.18
CA TRP A 368 -44.28 -10.79 -6.54
C TRP A 368 -43.53 -11.74 -7.48
N PHE A 369 -42.38 -12.28 -7.05
CA PHE A 369 -41.63 -13.27 -7.82
C PHE A 369 -42.48 -14.51 -8.12
N VAL A 370 -43.15 -15.07 -7.11
CA VAL A 370 -44.03 -16.23 -7.24
C VAL A 370 -45.23 -15.92 -8.16
N TRP A 371 -45.81 -14.73 -8.03
CA TRP A 371 -46.87 -14.29 -8.94
C TRP A 371 -46.40 -14.27 -10.40
N CYS A 372 -45.30 -13.58 -10.68
CA CYS A 372 -44.77 -13.41 -12.03
C CYS A 372 -44.34 -14.73 -12.70
N THR A 373 -43.84 -15.69 -11.92
CA THR A 373 -43.27 -16.94 -12.45
C THR A 373 -44.25 -18.09 -12.50
N THR A 374 -45.16 -18.23 -11.52
CA THR A 374 -46.05 -19.40 -11.43
C THR A 374 -47.52 -19.06 -11.33
N GLU A 375 -47.92 -18.14 -10.44
CA GLU A 375 -49.33 -17.99 -10.09
C GLU A 375 -50.14 -17.17 -11.10
N ARG A 376 -49.53 -16.18 -11.77
CA ARG A 376 -50.22 -15.34 -12.78
C ARG A 376 -50.88 -16.20 -13.87
N GLY A 377 -50.16 -17.18 -14.41
CA GLY A 377 -50.68 -18.04 -15.47
C GLY A 377 -51.81 -18.97 -14.99
N LYS A 378 -51.73 -19.47 -13.75
CA LYS A 378 -52.81 -20.29 -13.16
C LYS A 378 -54.07 -19.45 -12.95
N TYR A 379 -53.91 -18.25 -12.38
CA TYR A 379 -54.99 -17.31 -12.13
C TYR A 379 -55.79 -17.00 -13.40
N TRP A 380 -55.10 -16.67 -14.50
CA TRP A 380 -55.77 -16.36 -15.76
C TRP A 380 -56.55 -17.54 -16.34
N ARG A 381 -56.04 -18.77 -16.24
CA ARG A 381 -56.77 -19.96 -16.70
C ARG A 381 -58.05 -20.19 -15.91
N VAL A 382 -57.99 -20.09 -14.58
CA VAL A 382 -59.16 -20.24 -13.70
C VAL A 382 -60.18 -19.15 -14.00
N ARG A 383 -59.76 -17.89 -14.15
CA ARG A 383 -60.67 -16.79 -14.50
C ARG A 383 -61.33 -16.93 -15.86
N ALA A 384 -60.58 -17.36 -16.88
CA ALA A 384 -61.13 -17.59 -18.22
C ALA A 384 -62.14 -18.76 -18.28
N GLN A 385 -62.03 -19.72 -17.36
CA GLN A 385 -63.04 -20.77 -17.17
C GLN A 385 -64.31 -20.23 -16.50
N GLN A 386 -64.17 -19.31 -15.54
CA GLN A 386 -65.29 -18.73 -14.80
C GLN A 386 -66.06 -17.66 -15.60
N ASP A 387 -65.36 -16.86 -16.41
CA ASP A 387 -65.94 -15.73 -17.15
C ASP A 387 -65.26 -15.59 -18.53
N ALA A 388 -66.07 -15.71 -19.58
CA ALA A 388 -65.62 -15.65 -20.97
C ALA A 388 -64.95 -14.32 -21.34
N SER A 389 -65.25 -13.23 -20.62
CA SER A 389 -64.64 -11.92 -20.83
C SER A 389 -63.14 -11.88 -20.54
N TYR A 390 -62.58 -12.93 -19.90
CA TYR A 390 -61.16 -13.09 -19.60
C TYR A 390 -60.38 -13.92 -20.64
N ARG A 391 -61.05 -14.53 -21.62
CA ARG A 391 -60.37 -15.34 -22.67
C ARG A 391 -59.37 -14.52 -23.48
N ALA A 392 -59.76 -13.32 -23.90
CA ALA A 392 -58.89 -12.42 -24.66
C ALA A 392 -57.61 -12.01 -23.87
N GLN A 393 -57.70 -11.94 -22.54
CA GLN A 393 -56.59 -11.64 -21.64
C GLN A 393 -55.67 -12.85 -21.50
N LEU A 394 -56.21 -14.06 -21.40
CA LEU A 394 -55.42 -15.29 -21.42
C LEU A 394 -54.64 -15.43 -22.73
N ASP A 395 -55.27 -15.19 -23.88
CA ASP A 395 -54.59 -15.24 -25.19
C ASP A 395 -53.49 -14.19 -25.33
N ASN A 396 -53.71 -12.98 -24.79
CA ASN A 396 -52.66 -11.95 -24.72
C ASN A 396 -51.52 -12.35 -23.79
N TYR A 397 -51.81 -12.96 -22.65
CA TYR A 397 -50.81 -13.47 -21.72
C TYR A 397 -49.94 -14.55 -22.37
N GLU A 398 -50.56 -15.52 -23.05
CA GLU A 398 -49.86 -16.61 -23.73
C GLU A 398 -48.96 -16.09 -24.87
N ARG A 399 -49.44 -15.13 -25.66
CA ARG A 399 -48.62 -14.46 -26.69
C ARG A 399 -47.42 -13.72 -26.11
N GLN A 400 -47.57 -13.08 -24.95
CA GLN A 400 -46.51 -12.30 -24.30
C GLN A 400 -45.62 -13.14 -23.36
N LYS A 401 -45.88 -14.45 -23.23
CA LYS A 401 -45.17 -15.34 -22.30
C LYS A 401 -43.66 -15.34 -22.53
N ALA A 402 -43.19 -15.28 -23.77
CA ALA A 402 -41.77 -15.24 -24.09
C ALA A 402 -41.10 -13.94 -23.57
N ALA A 403 -41.71 -12.78 -23.78
CA ALA A 403 -41.22 -11.50 -23.26
C ALA A 403 -41.25 -11.47 -21.71
N ASN A 404 -42.30 -12.01 -21.11
CA ASN A 404 -42.40 -12.17 -19.66
C ASN A 404 -41.30 -13.06 -19.09
N ASN A 405 -40.91 -14.13 -19.79
CA ASN A 405 -39.85 -15.04 -19.33
C ASN A 405 -38.50 -14.32 -19.21
N GLN A 406 -38.16 -13.45 -20.16
CA GLN A 406 -36.92 -12.67 -20.11
C GLN A 406 -36.91 -11.71 -18.90
N GLN A 407 -38.03 -11.03 -18.63
CA GLN A 407 -38.17 -10.16 -17.46
C GLN A 407 -38.16 -10.94 -16.14
N ASN A 408 -38.76 -12.14 -16.12
CA ASN A 408 -38.75 -13.04 -14.98
C ASN A 408 -37.34 -13.52 -14.64
N GLU A 409 -36.41 -13.51 -15.58
CA GLU A 409 -35.02 -13.92 -15.36
C GLU A 409 -34.26 -12.91 -14.48
N GLU A 410 -34.47 -11.61 -14.68
CA GLU A 410 -33.94 -10.55 -13.81
C GLU A 410 -34.57 -10.57 -12.41
N LEU A 411 -35.90 -10.78 -12.34
CA LEU A 411 -36.58 -11.03 -11.06
C LEU A 411 -35.98 -12.24 -10.35
N ARG A 412 -35.67 -13.31 -11.09
CA ARG A 412 -35.06 -14.53 -10.54
C ARG A 412 -33.66 -14.28 -10.02
N ARG A 413 -32.83 -13.53 -10.75
CA ARG A 413 -31.49 -13.12 -10.26
C ARG A 413 -31.60 -12.31 -8.97
N SER A 414 -32.50 -11.32 -8.95
CA SER A 414 -32.72 -10.46 -7.78
C SER A 414 -33.25 -11.26 -6.58
N TYR A 415 -34.20 -12.17 -6.81
CA TYR A 415 -34.74 -13.07 -5.79
C TYR A 415 -33.67 -14.04 -5.26
N ASN A 416 -32.86 -14.63 -6.13
CA ASN A 416 -31.78 -15.52 -5.72
C ASN A 416 -30.72 -14.79 -4.89
N ALA A 417 -30.39 -13.55 -5.24
CA ALA A 417 -29.48 -12.72 -4.44
C ALA A 417 -30.07 -12.42 -3.04
N LEU A 418 -31.35 -12.08 -2.96
CA LEU A 418 -32.06 -11.87 -1.69
C LEU A 418 -32.12 -13.17 -0.86
N LYS A 419 -32.35 -14.32 -1.51
CA LYS A 419 -32.37 -15.63 -0.87
C LYS A 419 -31.00 -15.99 -0.27
N ALA A 420 -29.93 -15.78 -1.04
CA ALA A 420 -28.57 -16.02 -0.57
C ALA A 420 -28.22 -15.12 0.63
N ASP A 421 -28.64 -13.85 0.62
CA ASP A 421 -28.45 -12.92 1.73
C ASP A 421 -29.22 -13.37 3.01
N GLU A 422 -30.47 -13.80 2.86
CA GLU A 422 -31.26 -14.31 4.00
C GLU A 422 -30.72 -15.64 4.55
N GLU A 423 -30.27 -16.56 3.69
CA GLU A 423 -29.60 -17.81 4.10
C GLU A 423 -28.30 -17.53 4.83
N PHE A 424 -27.50 -16.58 4.33
CA PHE A 424 -26.28 -16.14 4.98
C PHE A 424 -26.57 -15.57 6.37
N LYS A 425 -27.58 -14.70 6.51
CA LYS A 425 -28.01 -14.17 7.81
C LYS A 425 -28.50 -15.27 8.74
N ALA A 426 -29.27 -16.23 8.25
CA ALA A 426 -29.78 -17.33 9.08
C ALA A 426 -28.65 -18.21 9.65
N GLN A 427 -27.59 -18.40 8.86
CA GLN A 427 -26.42 -19.20 9.26
C GLN A 427 -25.47 -18.42 10.18
N ASN A 428 -25.23 -17.13 9.90
CA ASN A 428 -24.14 -16.36 10.49
C ASN A 428 -24.58 -15.25 11.47
N CYS A 429 -25.88 -14.95 11.55
CA CYS A 429 -26.39 -13.84 12.33
C CYS A 429 -27.37 -14.26 13.45
N ARG A 430 -27.42 -13.44 14.49
CA ARG A 430 -28.36 -13.54 15.62
C ARG A 430 -29.00 -12.18 15.91
N LEU A 431 -30.08 -12.18 16.68
CA LEU A 431 -30.82 -10.98 17.06
C LEU A 431 -30.33 -10.47 18.42
N CYS A 432 -30.04 -9.18 18.51
CA CYS A 432 -29.82 -8.52 19.79
C CYS A 432 -31.06 -8.70 20.68
N PRO A 433 -30.93 -9.20 21.93
CA PRO A 433 -32.08 -9.40 22.82
C PRO A 433 -32.85 -8.11 23.13
N HIS A 434 -32.15 -6.97 23.16
CA HIS A 434 -32.70 -5.67 23.57
C HIS A 434 -33.37 -4.90 22.42
N CYS A 435 -32.74 -4.81 21.25
CA CYS A 435 -33.23 -4.00 20.14
C CYS A 435 -33.64 -4.80 18.90
N LYS A 436 -33.52 -6.13 18.95
CA LYS A 436 -33.86 -7.06 17.84
C LYS A 436 -33.12 -6.81 16.54
N ARG A 437 -32.02 -6.05 16.59
CA ARG A 437 -31.15 -5.85 15.43
C ARG A 437 -30.40 -7.13 15.08
N VAL A 438 -30.24 -7.38 13.78
CA VAL A 438 -29.41 -8.47 13.26
C VAL A 438 -27.94 -8.13 13.50
N VAL A 439 -27.24 -9.02 14.18
CA VAL A 439 -25.81 -8.92 14.50
C VAL A 439 -25.12 -10.12 13.87
N GLN A 440 -24.00 -9.90 13.18
CA GLN A 440 -23.13 -10.95 12.65
C GLN A 440 -21.96 -11.17 13.60
N HIS A 441 -21.56 -12.42 13.84
CA HIS A 441 -20.37 -12.74 14.62
C HIS A 441 -19.16 -12.83 13.70
N MET A 442 -18.19 -11.95 13.91
CA MET A 442 -16.96 -11.87 13.12
C MET A 442 -15.80 -12.71 13.72
N GLY A 443 -16.07 -13.49 14.77
CA GLY A 443 -15.08 -14.25 15.54
C GLY A 443 -14.83 -13.64 16.93
N GLY A 444 -14.26 -14.43 17.84
CA GLY A 444 -13.91 -14.01 19.20
C GLY A 444 -14.81 -14.58 20.30
N CYS A 445 -15.00 -13.79 21.37
CA CYS A 445 -15.76 -14.17 22.57
C CYS A 445 -17.28 -14.11 22.33
N SER A 446 -18.05 -14.95 23.02
CA SER A 446 -19.52 -14.93 23.01
C SER A 446 -20.12 -13.71 23.73
N SER A 447 -19.34 -12.99 24.54
CA SER A 447 -19.77 -11.73 25.16
C SER A 447 -19.71 -10.58 24.15
N MET A 448 -20.85 -10.24 23.56
CA MET A 448 -20.98 -9.21 22.52
C MET A 448 -21.59 -7.92 23.08
N ILE A 449 -21.31 -6.78 22.44
CA ILE A 449 -22.01 -5.52 22.70
C ILE A 449 -22.72 -5.10 21.41
N CYS A 450 -24.03 -4.86 21.47
CA CYS A 450 -24.80 -4.51 20.28
C CYS A 450 -24.31 -3.19 19.68
N GLY A 451 -23.68 -3.25 18.50
CA GLY A 451 -23.11 -2.10 17.82
C GLY A 451 -21.68 -1.75 18.26
N LYS A 452 -20.95 -2.66 18.91
CA LYS A 452 -19.51 -2.49 19.19
C LYS A 452 -18.76 -3.82 19.05
N ASN A 453 -17.57 -3.79 18.46
CA ASN A 453 -16.63 -4.91 18.56
C ASN A 453 -16.00 -4.96 19.96
N TYR A 454 -15.75 -6.17 20.46
CA TYR A 454 -15.16 -6.40 21.79
C TYR A 454 -13.75 -5.80 21.92
N HIS A 455 -12.99 -5.72 20.82
CA HIS A 455 -11.63 -5.18 20.80
C HIS A 455 -11.54 -3.66 20.65
N GLY A 456 -12.66 -2.93 20.53
CA GLY A 456 -12.66 -1.50 20.23
C GLY A 456 -12.15 -1.22 18.82
N GLY A 457 -12.88 -0.42 18.05
CA GLY A 457 -12.46 -0.07 16.69
C GLY A 457 -13.60 0.02 15.69
N ASP A 458 -14.61 -0.86 15.80
CA ASP A 458 -15.84 -0.73 15.01
C ASP A 458 -17.05 -0.50 15.92
N GLN A 459 -17.74 0.62 15.72
CA GLN A 459 -18.90 1.08 16.47
C GLN A 459 -20.11 1.19 15.54
N GLN A 460 -20.69 0.05 15.17
CA GLN A 460 -21.88 0.02 14.33
C GLN A 460 -23.11 0.62 15.04
N SER A 461 -24.15 0.95 14.26
CA SER A 461 -25.43 1.34 14.85
C SER A 461 -26.04 0.17 15.64
N GLY A 462 -26.15 0.33 16.96
CA GLY A 462 -26.70 -0.65 17.88
C GLY A 462 -27.07 -0.01 19.21
N CYS A 463 -27.85 -0.72 20.03
CA CYS A 463 -28.35 -0.20 21.30
C CYS A 463 -27.26 -0.04 22.38
N GLY A 464 -26.04 -0.57 22.15
CA GLY A 464 -24.93 -0.49 23.08
C GLY A 464 -25.04 -1.41 24.30
N GLN A 465 -26.09 -2.22 24.39
CA GLN A 465 -26.26 -3.19 25.47
C GLN A 465 -25.41 -4.45 25.22
N ALA A 466 -24.80 -4.96 26.29
CA ALA A 466 -24.07 -6.22 26.27
C ALA A 466 -25.03 -7.41 26.24
N PHE A 467 -24.69 -8.46 25.51
CA PHE A 467 -25.45 -9.70 25.48
C PHE A 467 -24.57 -10.89 25.12
N ASP A 468 -25.01 -12.09 25.53
CA ASP A 468 -24.36 -13.35 25.22
C ASP A 468 -24.84 -13.84 23.84
N TRP A 469 -23.91 -13.97 22.89
CA TRP A 469 -24.14 -14.43 21.53
C TRP A 469 -24.76 -15.81 21.49
N ASP A 470 -24.28 -16.75 22.30
CA ASP A 470 -24.72 -18.14 22.24
C ASP A 470 -26.17 -18.29 22.73
N LYS A 471 -26.57 -17.44 23.67
CA LYS A 471 -27.93 -17.33 24.18
C LYS A 471 -28.84 -16.45 23.34
N ALA A 472 -28.30 -15.64 22.43
CA ALA A 472 -29.10 -14.77 21.58
C ALA A 472 -29.93 -15.57 20.58
N GLN A 473 -31.16 -15.11 20.34
CA GLN A 473 -32.06 -15.74 19.38
C GLN A 473 -31.43 -15.75 17.99
N ARG A 474 -31.37 -16.92 17.33
CA ARG A 474 -30.90 -17.01 15.93
C ARG A 474 -31.78 -16.19 15.01
N TYR A 475 -31.17 -15.58 13.98
CA TYR A 475 -31.94 -14.93 12.94
C TYR A 475 -32.82 -15.96 12.24
N VAL A 476 -34.11 -15.66 12.11
CA VAL A 476 -35.05 -16.49 11.37
C VAL A 476 -35.22 -15.84 10.00
N PRO A 477 -34.89 -16.53 8.89
CA PRO A 477 -35.02 -15.96 7.56
C PRO A 477 -36.47 -15.59 7.28
N ILE A 478 -36.67 -14.39 6.72
CA ILE A 478 -38.02 -13.87 6.44
C ILE A 478 -38.60 -14.51 5.17
N ILE A 479 -37.73 -15.06 4.30
CA ILE A 479 -38.15 -15.87 3.16
C ILE A 479 -38.64 -17.21 3.69
N SER A 480 -39.95 -17.34 3.90
CA SER A 480 -40.56 -18.58 4.36
C SER A 480 -40.41 -19.68 3.31
N ALA A 481 -40.41 -20.94 3.77
CA ALA A 481 -40.56 -22.13 2.94
C ALA A 481 -41.93 -22.11 2.23
N GLY A 482 -42.02 -21.38 1.12
CA GLY A 482 -43.23 -21.20 0.34
C GLY A 482 -44.26 -20.25 0.97
N PRO A 483 -45.03 -19.51 0.15
CA PRO A 483 -46.08 -18.65 0.66
C PRO A 483 -47.36 -19.49 0.83
N GLU A 484 -47.49 -20.25 1.92
CA GLU A 484 -48.77 -20.91 2.25
C GLU A 484 -49.91 -19.90 2.38
N GLN A 485 -49.60 -18.66 2.79
CA GLN A 485 -50.56 -17.55 2.84
C GLN A 485 -51.09 -17.13 1.45
N ASN A 486 -50.27 -17.17 0.38
CA ASN A 486 -50.75 -16.82 -0.97
C ASN A 486 -51.75 -17.84 -1.53
N LYS A 487 -51.60 -19.13 -1.18
CA LYS A 487 -52.56 -20.15 -1.61
C LYS A 487 -53.96 -19.89 -1.04
N ASN A 488 -54.04 -19.41 0.19
CA ASN A 488 -55.31 -19.10 0.86
C ASN A 488 -55.94 -17.78 0.38
N ASP A 489 -55.15 -16.77 0.03
CA ASP A 489 -55.69 -15.49 -0.44
C ASP A 489 -56.08 -15.49 -1.93
N LEU A 490 -55.38 -16.25 -2.78
CA LEU A 490 -55.77 -16.42 -4.18
C LEU A 490 -56.99 -17.33 -4.34
N SER A 491 -57.11 -18.38 -3.53
CA SER A 491 -58.31 -19.26 -3.53
C SER A 491 -59.57 -18.54 -3.04
N ARG A 492 -59.45 -17.53 -2.15
CA ARG A 492 -60.58 -16.66 -1.78
C ARG A 492 -61.18 -15.88 -2.94
N ILE A 493 -60.37 -15.54 -3.94
CA ILE A 493 -60.79 -14.81 -5.15
C ILE A 493 -61.53 -15.73 -6.14
N GLU A 494 -61.37 -17.05 -6.00
CA GLU A 494 -62.10 -18.05 -6.79
C GLU A 494 -63.60 -18.07 -6.45
N ASN A 495 -64.01 -17.50 -5.31
CA ASN A 495 -65.42 -17.36 -4.94
C ASN A 495 -66.07 -16.16 -5.67
N LYS A 496 -67.25 -16.41 -6.26
CA LYS A 496 -68.01 -15.64 -7.26
C LYS A 496 -68.24 -14.12 -7.05
N HIS A 497 -67.76 -13.50 -5.98
CA HIS A 497 -67.99 -12.06 -5.74
C HIS A 497 -66.91 -11.19 -6.39
N LYS A 498 -67.36 -10.26 -7.25
CA LYS A 498 -66.52 -9.24 -7.87
C LYS A 498 -65.98 -8.29 -6.80
N VAL A 499 -64.73 -8.49 -6.39
CA VAL A 499 -64.03 -7.57 -5.48
C VAL A 499 -63.78 -6.25 -6.20
N VAL A 500 -64.23 -5.13 -5.61
CA VAL A 500 -64.01 -3.78 -6.15
C VAL A 500 -63.42 -2.89 -5.07
N HIS A 501 -62.28 -2.29 -5.36
CA HIS A 501 -61.58 -1.35 -4.49
C HIS A 501 -62.07 0.08 -4.79
N ARG A 502 -63.21 0.46 -4.21
CA ARG A 502 -63.86 1.75 -4.48
C ARG A 502 -62.96 2.93 -4.11
N GLY A 503 -62.89 3.92 -4.99
CA GLY A 503 -62.08 5.13 -4.80
C GLY A 503 -60.61 4.95 -5.15
N ILE A 504 -60.21 3.75 -5.61
CA ILE A 504 -58.83 3.44 -5.97
C ILE A 504 -58.78 3.21 -7.48
N ARG A 505 -58.27 4.21 -8.19
CA ARG A 505 -58.23 4.21 -9.65
C ARG A 505 -56.95 3.53 -10.17
N CYS A 506 -57.12 2.61 -11.10
CA CYS A 506 -56.02 1.99 -11.83
C CYS A 506 -55.29 3.04 -12.68
N ASN A 507 -53.96 3.14 -12.58
CA ASN A 507 -53.18 4.07 -13.40
C ASN A 507 -53.16 3.70 -14.90
N GLY A 508 -53.54 2.46 -15.26
CA GLY A 508 -53.58 1.99 -16.65
C GLY A 508 -54.91 2.23 -17.36
N CYS A 509 -56.05 2.08 -16.68
CA CYS A 509 -57.38 2.25 -17.29
C CYS A 509 -58.24 3.35 -16.66
N HIS A 510 -57.77 3.99 -15.59
CA HIS A 510 -58.43 5.05 -14.83
C HIS A 510 -59.78 4.72 -14.19
N LYS A 511 -60.19 3.44 -14.24
CA LYS A 511 -61.38 2.92 -13.55
C LYS A 511 -61.03 2.45 -12.14
N ASP A 512 -62.05 2.26 -11.30
CA ASP A 512 -61.91 1.58 -10.02
C ASP A 512 -61.28 0.20 -10.22
N VAL A 513 -60.38 -0.17 -9.31
CA VAL A 513 -59.69 -1.46 -9.39
C VAL A 513 -60.67 -2.58 -9.09
N GLU A 514 -60.89 -3.44 -10.08
CA GLU A 514 -61.65 -4.69 -9.97
C GLU A 514 -60.69 -5.88 -9.83
N GLY A 515 -61.02 -6.81 -8.93
CA GLY A 515 -60.22 -8.00 -8.66
C GLY A 515 -58.97 -7.72 -7.83
N ILE A 516 -57.83 -8.29 -8.25
CA ILE A 516 -56.56 -8.09 -7.54
C ILE A 516 -56.03 -6.66 -7.80
N ARG A 517 -55.70 -5.95 -6.71
CA ARG A 517 -55.01 -4.67 -6.75
C ARG A 517 -53.49 -4.88 -6.63
N PHE A 518 -52.75 -4.27 -7.55
CA PHE A 518 -51.29 -4.33 -7.59
C PHE A 518 -50.70 -2.96 -7.28
N ASP A 519 -50.12 -2.82 -6.09
CA ASP A 519 -49.51 -1.58 -5.64
C ASP A 519 -47.99 -1.66 -5.77
N CYS A 520 -47.40 -0.78 -6.58
CA CYS A 520 -45.95 -0.70 -6.66
C CYS A 520 -45.37 -0.17 -5.35
N ILE A 521 -44.42 -0.89 -4.75
CA ILE A 521 -43.82 -0.44 -3.50
C ILE A 521 -42.78 0.67 -3.69
N HIS A 522 -42.21 0.82 -4.90
CA HIS A 522 -41.18 1.82 -5.21
C HIS A 522 -41.73 3.11 -5.84
N CYS A 523 -43.01 3.16 -6.17
CA CYS A 523 -43.68 4.37 -6.65
C CYS A 523 -44.60 4.95 -5.57
N ARG A 524 -44.72 6.28 -5.53
CA ARG A 524 -45.60 6.98 -4.57
C ARG A 524 -47.07 6.60 -4.74
N SER A 525 -47.53 6.48 -5.99
CA SER A 525 -48.95 6.35 -6.31
C SER A 525 -49.29 5.42 -7.47
N LEU A 526 -48.43 4.43 -7.77
CA LEU A 526 -48.67 3.53 -8.89
C LEU A 526 -49.44 2.28 -8.44
N THR A 527 -50.64 2.14 -8.97
CA THR A 527 -51.59 1.07 -8.69
C THR A 527 -52.19 0.56 -10.00
N TYR A 528 -52.21 -0.76 -10.20
CA TYR A 528 -52.85 -1.40 -11.35
C TYR A 528 -53.94 -2.38 -10.91
N CYS A 529 -54.98 -2.52 -11.73
CA CYS A 529 -55.93 -3.62 -11.62
C CYS A 529 -55.40 -4.86 -12.35
N GLU A 530 -55.99 -6.02 -12.07
CA GLU A 530 -55.60 -7.29 -12.70
C GLU A 530 -55.61 -7.24 -14.23
N LYS A 531 -56.55 -6.52 -14.84
CA LYS A 531 -56.65 -6.38 -16.31
C LYS A 531 -55.53 -5.53 -16.91
N CYS A 532 -54.92 -4.65 -16.12
CA CYS A 532 -53.86 -3.75 -16.57
C CYS A 532 -52.46 -4.19 -16.12
N GLU A 533 -52.37 -5.02 -15.08
CA GLU A 533 -51.11 -5.38 -14.41
C GLU A 533 -50.04 -5.77 -15.42
N GLN A 534 -50.25 -6.79 -16.25
CA GLN A 534 -49.20 -7.30 -17.13
C GLN A 534 -48.70 -6.23 -18.12
N ARG A 535 -49.61 -5.63 -18.88
CA ARG A 535 -49.25 -4.64 -19.91
C ARG A 535 -48.58 -3.41 -19.30
N CYS A 536 -49.11 -2.91 -18.20
CA CYS A 536 -48.63 -1.67 -17.60
C CYS A 536 -47.34 -1.89 -16.79
N THR A 537 -47.16 -3.05 -16.15
CA THR A 537 -45.91 -3.39 -15.46
C THR A 537 -44.74 -3.56 -16.44
N LEU A 538 -44.99 -4.13 -17.63
CA LEU A 538 -44.01 -4.21 -18.71
C LEU A 538 -43.57 -2.83 -19.19
N ALA A 539 -44.54 -1.99 -19.60
CA ALA A 539 -44.25 -0.64 -20.09
C ALA A 539 -43.51 0.22 -19.05
N HIS A 540 -43.94 0.14 -17.78
CA HIS A 540 -43.31 0.85 -16.68
C HIS A 540 -41.88 0.36 -16.41
N SER A 541 -41.64 -0.95 -16.52
CA SER A 541 -40.29 -1.51 -16.34
C SER A 541 -39.33 -1.09 -17.46
N GLU A 542 -39.80 -0.99 -18.70
CA GLU A 542 -38.99 -0.50 -19.82
C GLU A 542 -38.59 0.97 -19.66
N GLU A 543 -39.51 1.82 -19.21
CA GLU A 543 -39.22 3.22 -18.92
C GLU A 543 -38.13 3.37 -17.85
N LEU A 544 -38.17 2.54 -16.81
CA LEU A 544 -37.18 2.54 -15.74
C LEU A 544 -35.82 1.99 -16.17
N ARG A 545 -35.78 0.98 -17.04
CA ARG A 545 -34.51 0.48 -17.62
C ARG A 545 -33.79 1.58 -18.39
N LYS A 546 -34.51 2.42 -19.14
CA LYS A 546 -33.93 3.61 -19.80
C LYS A 546 -33.33 4.61 -18.81
N GLN A 547 -33.83 4.63 -17.58
CA GLN A 547 -33.33 5.45 -16.47
C GLN A 547 -32.30 4.73 -15.59
N ASN A 548 -31.87 3.52 -15.97
CA ASN A 548 -30.96 2.67 -15.21
C ASN A 548 -31.44 2.38 -13.77
N LYS A 549 -32.76 2.30 -13.58
CA LYS A 549 -33.40 2.01 -12.29
C LYS A 549 -33.71 0.51 -12.17
N GLN A 550 -33.64 0.00 -10.93
CA GLN A 550 -33.99 -1.39 -10.62
C GLN A 550 -35.46 -1.69 -10.93
N GLN A 551 -35.74 -2.98 -11.15
CA GLN A 551 -37.07 -3.45 -11.47
C GLN A 551 -38.03 -3.26 -10.29
N HIS A 552 -39.25 -2.81 -10.58
CA HIS A 552 -40.24 -2.55 -9.55
C HIS A 552 -40.95 -3.82 -9.07
N VAL A 553 -41.14 -3.89 -7.76
CA VAL A 553 -41.93 -4.92 -7.06
C VAL A 553 -43.35 -4.40 -6.77
N PHE A 554 -44.34 -5.29 -6.87
CA PHE A 554 -45.74 -4.97 -6.61
C PHE A 554 -46.31 -5.83 -5.47
N ARG A 555 -47.02 -5.18 -4.54
CA ARG A 555 -47.81 -5.81 -3.49
C ARG A 555 -49.17 -6.21 -4.06
N LEU A 556 -49.53 -7.47 -3.89
CA LEU A 556 -50.83 -8.02 -4.28
C LEU A 556 -51.84 -7.80 -3.15
N ILE A 557 -52.99 -7.24 -3.48
CA ILE A 557 -54.03 -6.90 -2.49
C ILE A 557 -55.37 -7.43 -3.00
N THR A 558 -55.85 -8.47 -2.33
CA THR A 558 -57.01 -9.27 -2.74
C THR A 558 -58.30 -8.85 -2.04
N THR A 559 -58.21 -8.00 -1.01
CA THR A 559 -59.35 -7.52 -0.21
C THR A 559 -59.44 -5.98 -0.23
N PRO A 560 -60.64 -5.39 -0.26
CA PRO A 560 -60.80 -3.94 -0.19
C PRO A 560 -60.37 -3.38 1.19
N GLU A 561 -59.68 -2.25 1.18
CA GLU A 561 -59.35 -1.51 2.40
C GLU A 561 -60.64 -1.07 3.11
N GLY A 562 -60.81 -1.54 4.36
CA GLY A 562 -62.06 -1.40 5.13
C GLY A 562 -62.59 -2.73 5.67
N TYR A 563 -62.16 -3.87 5.11
CA TYR A 563 -62.48 -5.21 5.62
C TYR A 563 -61.48 -5.70 6.68
N ARG A 564 -60.94 -4.81 7.54
CA ARG A 564 -60.31 -5.29 8.79
C ARG A 564 -61.45 -5.72 9.70
N SER A 565 -61.66 -7.03 9.82
CA SER A 565 -62.59 -7.61 10.78
C SER A 565 -62.43 -6.93 12.13
N LYS A 566 -63.53 -6.46 12.72
CA LYS A 566 -63.64 -6.09 14.14
C LYS A 566 -63.42 -7.32 15.05
N ARG A 567 -62.24 -7.93 14.95
CA ARG A 567 -61.75 -8.99 15.83
C ARG A 567 -60.24 -8.83 15.95
N GLN A 568 -59.86 -7.93 16.84
CA GLN A 568 -58.78 -8.12 17.81
C GLN A 568 -59.09 -7.23 19.00
#